data_AF-A0A6M7UIF8-F1
#
_entry.id   AF-A0A6M7UIF8-F1
#
_cell.length_a   1.000
_cell.length_b   1.000
_cell.length_c   1.000
_cell.angle_alpha   90.00
_cell.angle_beta   90.00
_cell.angle_gamma   90.00
#
_symmetry.space_group_name_H-M   'P 1'
#
loop_
_entity.id
_entity.type
_entity.pdbx_description
1 polymer ?
#
loop_
_entity_poly.entity_id
_entity_poly.type
_entity_poly.pdbx_seq_one_letter_code
_entity_poly.pdbx_strand_id
1 'polypeptide(L)' 'MRAGSWRVPLTSDFSAARIHLERAYDYLRGNDETSRSTCEALDLLIEMVAEAQHRRPEAGVVDFPHQTMRQIY' A
#
# COMPACT_ATOMS: atom_id res chain seq x y z
N MET A 1 30.57 -8.90 -13.41
CA MET A 1 29.11 -9.20 -13.41
C MET A 1 28.66 -9.30 -11.95
N ARG A 2 27.94 -8.32 -11.40
CA ARG A 2 27.31 -8.43 -10.08
C ARG A 2 25.81 -8.32 -10.27
N ALA A 3 25.09 -9.35 -9.83
CA ALA A 3 23.63 -9.40 -9.84
C ALA A 3 23.09 -8.20 -9.06
N GLY A 4 22.30 -7.37 -9.73
CA GLY A 4 21.58 -6.28 -9.10
C GLY A 4 20.72 -6.84 -7.98
N SER A 5 20.97 -6.37 -6.77
CA SER A 5 20.08 -6.60 -5.64
C SER A 5 18.77 -5.88 -5.96
N TRP A 6 17.80 -6.62 -6.50
CA TRP A 6 16.41 -6.17 -6.56
C TRP A 6 15.92 -6.07 -5.13
N ARG A 7 16.20 -4.93 -4.48
CA ARG A 7 15.49 -4.56 -3.25
C ARG A 7 14.04 -4.39 -3.66
N VAL A 8 13.24 -5.45 -3.50
CA VAL A 8 11.80 -5.31 -3.38
C VAL A 8 11.58 -4.24 -2.30
N PRO A 9 10.96 -3.10 -2.62
CA PRO A 9 10.62 -2.14 -1.58
C PRO A 9 9.78 -2.90 -0.54
N LEU A 10 10.08 -2.70 0.73
CA LEU A 10 9.22 -3.16 1.83
C LEU A 10 7.91 -2.37 1.73
N THR A 11 7.04 -2.80 0.82
CA THR A 11 5.72 -2.22 0.62
C THR A 11 4.82 -2.80 1.70
N SER A 12 4.23 -1.93 2.51
CA SER A 12 3.21 -2.33 3.47
C SER A 12 2.04 -3.02 2.76
N ASP A 13 1.57 -4.14 3.30
CA ASP A 13 0.34 -4.77 2.83
C ASP A 13 -0.88 -4.04 3.41
N PHE A 14 -1.30 -2.98 2.72
CA PHE A 14 -2.46 -2.16 3.12
C PHE A 14 -3.78 -2.95 3.08
N SER A 15 -3.89 -3.97 2.22
CA SER A 15 -5.07 -4.82 2.15
C SER A 15 -5.22 -5.67 3.42
N ALA A 16 -4.13 -6.31 3.85
CA ALA A 16 -4.11 -7.08 5.10
C ALA A 16 -4.33 -6.17 6.32
N ALA A 17 -3.65 -5.02 6.37
CA ALA A 17 -3.82 -4.05 7.46
C ALA A 17 -5.28 -3.61 7.61
N ARG A 18 -5.95 -3.27 6.51
CA ARG A 18 -7.37 -2.88 6.51
C ARG A 18 -8.27 -3.96 7.11
N ILE A 19 -8.12 -5.21 6.68
CA ILE A 19 -8.93 -6.34 7.18
C ILE A 19 -8.77 -6.49 8.70
N HIS A 20 -7.55 -6.31 9.22
CA HIS A 20 -7.31 -6.42 10.67
C HIS A 20 -7.91 -5.25 11.45
N LEU A 21 -7.89 -4.03 10.89
CA LEU A 21 -8.52 -2.85 11.50
C LEU A 21 -10.05 -2.98 11.53
N GLU A 22 -10.67 -3.42 10.43
CA GLU A 22 -12.12 -3.67 10.36
C GLU A 22 -12.56 -4.71 11.39
N ARG A 23 -11.78 -5.80 11.55
CA ARG A 23 -12.04 -6.81 12.59
C ARG A 23 -11.92 -6.24 14.00
N ALA A 24 -10.89 -5.42 14.27
CA ALA A 24 -10.72 -4.78 15.56
C ALA A 24 -11.91 -3.88 15.90
N TYR A 25 -12.41 -3.12 14.91
CA TYR A 25 -13.60 -2.28 15.05
C TYR A 25 -14.84 -3.11 15.45
N ASP A 26 -15.08 -4.22 14.74
CA ASP A 26 -16.21 -5.10 15.04
C ASP A 26 -16.16 -5.70 16.45
N TYR A 27 -14.95 -5.98 16.97
CA TYR A 27 -14.77 -6.44 18.35
C TYR A 27 -14.95 -5.36 19.42
N LEU A 28 -14.82 -4.08 19.04
CA LEU A 28 -14.85 -2.93 19.95
C LEU A 28 -16.19 -2.17 19.93
N ARG A 29 -17.28 -2.79 19.48
CA ARG A 29 -18.64 -2.20 19.52
C ARG A 29 -19.27 -2.10 20.93
N GLY A 30 -18.45 -2.12 21.97
CA GLY A 30 -18.88 -1.85 23.34
C GLY A 30 -19.39 -0.41 23.52
N ASN A 31 -20.19 -0.17 24.56
CA ASN A 31 -20.75 1.15 24.83
C ASN A 31 -19.89 1.98 25.82
N ASP A 32 -18.78 1.44 26.31
CA ASP A 32 -17.87 2.17 27.16
C ASP A 32 -17.11 3.25 26.38
N GLU A 33 -16.57 4.23 27.10
CA GLU A 33 -15.85 5.37 26.53
C GLU A 33 -14.59 4.94 25.78
N THR A 34 -13.87 3.93 26.28
CA THR A 34 -12.68 3.39 25.63
C THR A 34 -13.04 2.75 24.29
N SER A 35 -14.09 1.93 24.25
CA SER A 35 -14.62 1.34 23.02
C SER A 35 -15.00 2.42 22.00
N ARG A 36 -15.75 3.45 22.42
CA ARG A 36 -16.16 4.54 21.52
C ARG A 36 -14.97 5.32 20.96
N SER A 37 -14.07 5.79 21.84
CA SER A 37 -12.87 6.53 21.42
C SER A 37 -11.93 5.70 20.55
N THR A 38 -11.83 4.39 20.80
CA THR A 38 -11.02 3.50 19.97
C THR A 38 -11.65 3.29 18.60
N CYS A 39 -12.98 3.11 18.51
CA CYS A 39 -13.69 3.02 17.25
C CYS A 39 -13.53 4.29 16.39
N GLU A 40 -13.63 5.48 17.00
CA GLU A 40 -13.36 6.75 16.30
C GLU A 40 -11.94 6.82 15.73
N ALA A 41 -10.93 6.36 16.48
CA ALA A 41 -9.56 6.27 15.98
C ALA A 41 -9.40 5.24 14.86
N LEU A 42 -10.09 4.10 14.97
CA LEU A 42 -10.08 3.05 13.95
C LEU A 42 -10.70 3.51 12.63
N ASP A 43 -11.77 4.31 12.67
CA ASP A 43 -12.38 4.87 11.45
C ASP A 43 -11.36 5.69 10.65
N LEU A 44 -10.61 6.57 11.32
CA LEU A 44 -9.54 7.37 10.70
C LEU A 44 -8.42 6.50 10.12
N LEU A 45 -8.02 5.44 10.84
CA LEU A 45 -6.98 4.52 10.38
C LEU A 45 -7.43 3.71 9.16
N ILE A 46 -8.68 3.23 9.15
CA ILE A 46 -9.25 2.49 8.03
C ILE A 46 -9.30 3.37 6.80
N GLU A 47 -9.71 4.63 6.93
CA GLU A 47 -9.71 5.60 5.83
C GLU A 47 -8.31 5.82 5.27
N MET A 48 -7.32 6.15 6.10
CA MET A 48 -5.94 6.38 5.65
C MET A 48 -5.33 5.14 4.97
N VAL A 49 -5.59 3.95 5.49
CA VAL A 49 -5.10 2.69 4.88
C VAL A 49 -5.82 2.42 3.56
N ALA A 50 -7.13 2.68 3.47
CA ALA A 50 -7.87 2.56 2.23
C ALA A 50 -7.36 3.54 1.16
N GLU A 51 -7.05 4.78 1.52
CA GLU A 51 -6.42 5.73 0.59
C GLU A 51 -5.06 5.23 0.10
N ALA A 52 -4.22 4.73 1.02
CA ALA A 52 -2.90 4.20 0.67
C ALA A 52 -2.99 2.96 -0.23
N GLN A 53 -4.00 2.11 -0.02
CA GLN A 53 -4.28 0.94 -0.87
C GLN A 53 -4.61 1.34 -2.32
N HIS A 54 -5.37 2.42 -2.51
CA HIS A 54 -5.82 2.88 -3.83
C HIS A 54 -4.88 3.91 -4.47
N ARG A 55 -3.89 4.43 -3.73
CA ARG A 55 -2.89 5.35 -4.28
C ARG A 55 -2.16 4.64 -5.42
N ARG A 56 -2.29 5.18 -6.62
CA ARG A 56 -1.61 4.65 -7.80
C ARG A 56 -0.10 4.62 -7.52
N PRO A 57 0.61 3.50 -7.79
CA PRO A 57 2.06 3.53 -7.74
C PRO A 57 2.56 4.64 -8.68
N GLU A 58 3.56 5.39 -8.24
CA GLU A 58 4.18 6.42 -9.07
C GLU A 58 4.53 5.77 -10.41
N ALA A 59 3.96 6.32 -11.50
CA ALA A 59 4.13 5.73 -12.82
C ALA A 59 5.60 5.87 -13.19
N GLY A 60 6.35 4.76 -13.11
CA GLY A 60 7.71 4.71 -13.61
C GLY A 60 7.67 5.03 -15.10
N VAL A 61 8.40 6.08 -15.51
CA VAL A 61 8.63 6.36 -16.92
C VAL A 61 9.39 5.16 -17.48
N VAL A 62 8.75 4.40 -18.37
CA VAL A 62 9.43 3.33 -19.11
C VAL A 62 10.13 3.99 -20.28
N ASP A 63 11.47 3.94 -20.29
CA ASP A 63 12.26 4.42 -21.43
C ASP A 63 11.91 3.62 -22.68
N PHE A 64 11.63 4.34 -23.77
CA PHE A 64 11.32 3.74 -25.07
C PHE A 64 12.56 3.03 -25.62
N PRO A 65 12.46 1.78 -26.10
CA PRO A 65 13.62 1.07 -26.62
C PRO A 65 14.15 1.78 -27.87
N HIS A 66 15.32 2.40 -27.76
CA HIS A 66 16.09 2.86 -28.91
C HIS A 66 16.59 1.63 -29.67
N GLN A 67 15.89 1.25 -30.74
CA GLN A 67 16.42 0.29 -31.69
C GLN A 67 17.74 0.85 -32.23
N THR A 68 18.85 0.26 -31.81
CA THR A 68 20.15 0.49 -32.43
C THR A 68 20.04 -0.02 -33.85
N MET A 69 19.78 0.90 -34.77
CA MET A 69 19.72 0.66 -36.20
C MET A 69 21.09 0.12 -36.60
N ARG A 70 21.22 -1.21 -36.71
CA ARG A 70 22.42 -1.83 -37.26
C ARG A 70 22.47 -1.43 -38.74
N GLN A 71 23.29 -0.44 -39.05
CA GLN A 71 23.79 -0.29 -40.41
C GLN A 71 24.69 -1.48 -40.69
N ILE A 72 24.20 -2.37 -41.55
CA ILE A 72 24.99 -3.41 -42.19
C ILE A 72 25.34 -2.83 -43.56
N TYR A 73 26.63 -2.57 -43.78
CA TYR A 73 27.20 -2.16 -45.07
C TYR A 73 27.85 -3.38 -45.72
#